data_AF-B2JUJ1-F1
#
_entry.id   AF-B2JUJ1-F1
#
_cell.length_a   1.000
_cell.length_b   1.000
_cell.length_c   1.000
_cell.angle_alpha   90.00
_cell.angle_beta   90.00
_cell.angle_gamma   90.00
#
_symmetry.space_group_name_H-M   'P 1'
#
loop_
_entity.id
_entity.type
_entity.pdbx_description
1 polymer ?
#
loop_
_entity_poly.entity_id
_entity_poly.type
_entity_poly.pdbx_seq_one_letter_code
_entity_poly.pdbx_strand_id
1 'polypeptide(L)'
;MTIALRAVSTGPNSNATSTTISLPTGTTTNDLTIITAVQGTAGGGTLTPPSGWTTLYNAVGCLVCYRVYQAGDPSSVTFTSTASMWWETAAASYSGVDTSAPIDQSAFCSICCPTSFTTTTKYRAPSVCPTYANDQLVAVYGRADTAAGSAPTAYPSGFTQRALTTGGPCVAIADKALTTAAATGTQDATWTALTGGAYVQFGGLIALKTAGDTPVTPAAANVVHGGLVAGAQTSASNQTIDFSKAAPRADDLIVIALAISGGVTVTPPSGYTLAKSQGPLNVYYKTLGGSDTTAPVFALSASAYVNYAAYVLRRSGSSTTNVPGFDAANGATGTQTATLPALTPAGANELALYFFGDGNTAATSWTASPAASVIDVSSTFAPSLIAAWDNPPSSPTPTLSATVSNAGDSVGGVVSLFALTRAATPPASRVGKVYTEVIADNGIAPASRVGKLYAEVIADNGLASAARAAKVYLEVITDIPASTPTTIAQPILVVCT
;
A
#
# COMPACT_ATOMS: atom_id res chain seq x y z
N MET A 1 4.09 -17.59 28.06
CA MET A 1 3.88 -16.41 28.93
C MET A 1 2.66 -15.65 28.39
N THR A 2 2.14 -14.63 29.08
CA THR A 2 1.06 -13.78 28.54
C THR A 2 1.55 -12.34 28.52
N ILE A 3 1.33 -11.63 27.42
CA ILE A 3 1.63 -10.20 27.36
C ILE A 3 0.66 -9.44 28.26
N ALA A 4 1.19 -8.50 29.04
CA ALA A 4 0.39 -7.63 29.89
C ALA A 4 0.87 -6.18 29.78
N LEU A 5 -0.08 -5.26 29.68
CA LEU A 5 0.19 -3.84 29.83
C LEU A 5 0.70 -3.58 31.25
N ARG A 6 1.85 -2.93 31.33
CA ARG A 6 2.45 -2.51 32.59
C ARG A 6 1.93 -1.15 33.02
N ALA A 7 2.08 -0.16 32.14
CA ALA A 7 1.64 1.20 32.35
C ALA A 7 1.66 1.98 31.03
N VAL A 8 1.10 3.19 31.07
CA VAL A 8 1.18 4.18 30.00
C VAL A 8 1.73 5.50 30.54
N SER A 9 2.21 6.35 29.63
CA SER A 9 2.51 7.74 29.92
C SER A 9 2.19 8.62 28.71
N THR A 10 2.02 9.91 28.95
CA THR A 10 1.82 10.93 27.91
C THR A 10 2.82 12.05 28.13
N GLY A 11 3.43 12.54 27.05
CA GLY A 11 4.39 13.64 27.08
C GLY A 11 3.80 14.92 26.50
N PRO A 12 4.55 16.03 26.58
CA PRO A 12 3.96 17.36 26.53
C PRO A 12 3.74 17.92 25.12
N ASN A 13 2.70 18.75 25.05
CA ASN A 13 2.38 19.71 24.00
C ASN A 13 3.31 20.95 24.07
N SER A 14 4.35 20.99 23.24
CA SER A 14 5.28 22.13 23.19
C SER A 14 5.58 22.56 21.76
N ASN A 15 5.77 23.88 21.54
CA ASN A 15 6.31 24.39 20.28
C ASN A 15 7.84 24.35 20.31
N ALA A 16 8.44 23.27 19.83
CA ALA A 16 9.88 23.08 19.91
C ALA A 16 10.41 22.14 18.81
N THR A 17 11.74 22.14 18.65
CA THR A 17 12.48 21.14 17.86
C THR A 17 12.81 19.88 18.66
N SER A 18 12.44 19.81 19.94
CA SER A 18 12.61 18.63 20.78
C SER A 18 11.51 18.51 21.83
N THR A 19 11.20 17.28 22.22
CA THR A 19 10.26 16.98 23.30
C THR A 19 10.76 15.78 24.12
N THR A 20 10.47 15.80 25.42
CA THR A 20 10.87 14.74 26.35
C THR A 20 9.63 14.11 26.97
N ILE A 21 9.58 12.79 26.95
CA ILE A 21 8.53 11.99 27.61
C ILE A 21 9.15 11.12 28.69
N SER A 22 8.54 11.10 29.87
CA SER A 22 8.84 10.11 30.89
C SER A 22 8.29 8.75 30.46
N LEU A 23 9.09 7.70 30.58
CA LEU A 23 8.61 6.35 30.30
C LEU A 23 7.54 5.93 31.32
N PRO A 24 6.64 5.00 30.97
CA PRO A 24 5.60 4.54 31.87
C PRO A 24 6.14 4.07 33.22
N THR A 25 5.49 4.48 34.31
CA THR A 25 5.93 4.15 35.67
C THR A 25 6.01 2.63 35.87
N GLY A 26 7.08 2.17 36.51
CA GLY A 26 7.30 0.76 36.78
C GLY A 26 7.88 -0.05 35.62
N THR A 27 8.21 0.59 34.48
CA THR A 27 9.01 -0.03 33.40
C THR A 27 10.32 -0.57 33.95
N THR A 28 10.62 -1.82 33.62
CA THR A 28 11.75 -2.60 34.11
C THR A 28 12.42 -3.35 32.96
N THR A 29 13.60 -3.92 33.22
CA THR A 29 14.32 -4.73 32.22
C THR A 29 13.42 -5.79 31.59
N ASN A 30 13.54 -5.96 30.27
CA ASN A 30 12.77 -6.87 29.42
C ASN A 30 11.34 -6.41 29.07
N ASP A 31 10.88 -5.25 29.54
CA ASP A 31 9.64 -4.69 29.05
C ASP A 31 9.83 -4.09 27.65
N LEU A 32 8.88 -4.32 26.76
CA LEU A 32 8.80 -3.61 25.50
C LEU A 32 8.07 -2.29 25.73
N THR A 33 8.70 -1.16 25.41
CA THR A 33 8.03 0.15 25.38
C THR A 33 7.83 0.60 23.94
N ILE A 34 6.61 1.00 23.60
CA ILE A 34 6.24 1.61 22.32
C ILE A 34 5.96 3.08 22.59
N ILE A 35 6.51 3.96 21.77
CA ILE A 35 6.21 5.39 21.80
C ILE A 35 5.64 5.80 20.44
N THR A 36 4.54 6.54 20.48
CA THR A 36 3.98 7.25 19.32
C THR A 36 4.09 8.75 19.56
N ALA A 37 4.62 9.46 18.57
CA ALA A 37 4.74 10.91 18.56
C ALA A 37 4.07 11.47 17.32
N VAL A 38 3.33 12.57 17.47
CA VAL A 38 2.66 13.26 16.37
C VAL A 38 2.90 14.75 16.48
N GLN A 39 3.41 15.36 15.41
CA GLN A 39 3.55 16.80 15.24
C GLN A 39 2.31 17.43 14.61
N GLY A 40 2.06 18.69 14.95
CA GLY A 40 1.08 19.53 14.30
C GLY A 40 1.51 19.96 12.90
N THR A 41 0.51 20.13 12.03
CA THR A 41 0.57 20.53 10.61
C THR A 41 1.09 19.48 9.63
N ALA A 42 0.37 19.30 8.52
CA ALA A 42 0.76 18.41 7.43
C ALA A 42 2.01 18.92 6.69
N GLY A 43 3.17 18.41 7.07
CA GLY A 43 4.48 18.83 6.57
C GLY A 43 5.49 19.17 7.66
N GLY A 44 5.15 18.95 8.95
CA GLY A 44 6.07 19.05 10.08
C GLY A 44 7.35 18.22 9.87
N GLY A 45 8.43 18.66 10.51
CA GLY A 45 9.80 18.18 10.29
C GLY A 45 9.97 16.67 10.48
N THR A 46 11.10 16.16 9.99
CA THR A 46 11.46 14.76 10.20
C THR A 46 11.73 14.52 11.67
N LEU A 47 10.96 13.61 12.26
CA LEU A 47 11.13 13.18 13.63
C LEU A 47 12.35 12.27 13.75
N THR A 48 13.15 12.46 14.79
CA THR A 48 14.27 11.57 15.08
C THR A 48 14.01 10.88 16.42
N PRO A 49 13.95 9.53 16.45
CA PRO A 49 13.82 8.79 17.69
C PRO A 49 15.09 8.94 18.56
N PRO A 50 15.00 8.71 19.87
CA PRO A 50 16.17 8.65 20.73
C PRO A 50 17.12 7.53 20.29
N SER A 51 18.42 7.70 20.58
CA SER A 51 19.42 6.68 20.27
C SER A 51 19.06 5.33 20.89
N GLY A 52 19.26 4.24 20.13
CA GLY A 52 18.95 2.88 20.56
C GLY A 52 17.47 2.47 20.45
N TRP A 53 16.59 3.33 19.95
CA TRP A 53 15.20 2.97 19.65
C TRP A 53 15.05 2.47 18.21
N THR A 54 14.25 1.44 18.02
CA THR A 54 13.94 0.91 16.69
C THR A 54 12.71 1.63 16.14
N THR A 55 12.83 2.23 14.95
CA THR A 55 11.73 2.91 14.27
C THR A 55 10.86 1.90 13.52
N LEU A 56 9.54 1.99 13.70
CA LEU A 56 8.54 1.24 12.94
C LEU A 56 7.90 2.10 11.84
N TYR A 57 7.70 3.39 12.13
CA TYR A 57 7.09 4.34 11.22
C TYR A 57 7.65 5.73 11.45
N ASN A 58 7.98 6.46 10.38
CA ASN A 58 8.44 7.84 10.44
C ASN A 58 8.11 8.58 9.14
N ALA A 59 7.00 9.30 9.11
CA ALA A 59 6.60 10.16 8.00
C ALA A 59 5.53 11.15 8.43
N VAL A 60 5.41 12.28 7.73
CA VAL A 60 4.36 13.31 7.94
C VAL A 60 4.20 13.78 9.38
N GLY A 61 5.32 14.00 10.09
CA GLY A 61 5.29 14.36 11.50
C GLY A 61 4.74 13.24 12.42
N CYS A 62 4.55 12.05 11.86
CA CYS A 62 4.30 10.73 12.44
C CYS A 62 5.55 10.00 12.91
N LEU A 63 5.71 9.59 14.17
CA LEU A 63 6.76 8.63 14.57
C LEU A 63 6.18 7.54 15.46
N VAL A 64 6.52 6.29 15.15
CA VAL A 64 6.32 5.14 16.04
C VAL A 64 7.64 4.41 16.17
N CYS A 65 8.08 4.20 17.40
CA CYS A 65 9.30 3.47 17.70
C CYS A 65 9.12 2.60 18.95
N TYR A 66 9.99 1.60 19.10
CA TYR A 66 10.02 0.76 20.28
C TYR A 66 11.44 0.55 20.82
N ARG A 67 11.51 0.14 22.08
CA ARG A 67 12.73 -0.36 22.71
C ARG A 67 12.36 -1.44 23.73
N VAL A 68 13.14 -2.52 23.76
CA VAL A 68 13.12 -3.47 24.88
C VAL A 68 14.03 -2.90 25.97
N TYR A 69 13.44 -2.56 27.10
CA TYR A 69 14.11 -1.86 28.18
C TYR A 69 15.24 -2.70 28.77
N GLN A 70 16.40 -2.08 28.96
CA GLN A 70 17.60 -2.69 29.50
C GLN A 70 18.01 -2.03 30.83
N ALA A 71 18.84 -2.73 31.59
CA ALA A 71 19.46 -2.11 32.77
C ALA A 71 20.30 -0.89 32.35
N GLY A 72 20.07 0.25 33.01
CA GLY A 72 20.75 1.52 32.70
C GLY A 72 20.04 2.39 31.64
N ASP A 73 18.93 1.92 31.06
CA ASP A 73 18.09 2.79 30.24
C ASP A 73 17.54 3.95 31.08
N PRO A 74 17.40 5.16 30.49
CA PRO A 74 16.89 6.32 31.20
C PRO A 74 15.38 6.21 31.43
N SER A 75 14.89 6.82 32.52
CA SER A 75 13.46 6.90 32.83
C SER A 75 12.70 7.92 31.98
N SER A 76 13.39 8.70 31.15
CA SER A 76 12.82 9.64 30.19
C SER A 76 13.66 9.67 28.92
N VAL A 77 13.02 9.89 27.78
CA VAL A 77 13.70 9.96 26.48
C VAL A 77 13.30 11.21 25.72
N THR A 78 14.23 11.73 24.92
CA THR A 78 14.05 12.96 24.13
C THR A 78 14.01 12.64 22.64
N PHE A 79 12.98 13.17 21.97
CA PHE A 79 12.81 13.16 20.52
C PHE A 79 13.24 14.50 19.96
N THR A 80 13.71 14.52 18.71
CA THR A 80 14.08 15.76 18.01
C THR A 80 13.44 15.87 16.63
N SER A 81 13.50 17.07 16.06
CA SER A 81 12.92 17.47 14.77
C SER A 81 13.90 18.22 13.92
N THR A 82 13.61 18.26 12.63
CA THR A 82 14.12 19.31 11.74
C THR A 82 13.32 20.62 11.82
N ALA A 83 12.12 20.64 12.39
CA ALA A 83 11.26 21.83 12.49
C ALA A 83 10.65 22.04 13.88
N SER A 84 10.52 23.31 14.30
CA SER A 84 9.76 23.65 15.51
C SER A 84 8.27 23.60 15.23
N MET A 85 7.56 22.70 15.90
CA MET A 85 6.11 22.48 15.77
C MET A 85 5.50 22.18 17.14
N TRP A 86 4.17 22.07 17.24
CA TRP A 86 3.47 21.42 18.37
C TRP A 86 3.53 19.90 18.25
N TRP A 87 3.61 19.17 19.35
CA TRP A 87 3.78 17.72 19.33
C TRP A 87 3.10 17.12 20.53
N GLU A 88 2.50 15.96 20.33
CA GLU A 88 2.09 15.10 21.44
C GLU A 88 2.81 13.77 21.37
N THR A 89 2.97 13.14 22.53
CA THR A 89 3.55 11.81 22.63
C THR A 89 2.77 10.95 23.60
N ALA A 90 2.64 9.66 23.30
CA ALA A 90 2.13 8.67 24.22
C ALA A 90 3.02 7.43 24.19
N ALA A 91 3.18 6.80 25.35
CA ALA A 91 3.94 5.58 25.52
C ALA A 91 3.11 4.49 26.20
N ALA A 92 3.33 3.24 25.80
CA ALA A 92 2.79 2.07 26.47
C ALA A 92 3.90 1.02 26.63
N SER A 93 4.03 0.48 27.85
CA SER A 93 5.02 -0.54 28.17
C SER A 93 4.34 -1.87 28.46
N TYR A 94 4.89 -2.96 27.93
CA TYR A 94 4.34 -4.30 27.99
C TYR A 94 5.38 -5.29 28.52
N SER A 95 4.96 -6.14 29.45
CA SER A 95 5.73 -7.30 29.91
C SER A 95 5.34 -8.57 29.14
N GLY A 96 6.18 -9.60 29.17
CA GLY A 96 5.87 -10.92 28.57
C GLY A 96 6.07 -11.00 27.05
N VAL A 97 6.62 -9.94 26.44
CA VAL A 97 6.98 -9.86 25.02
C VAL A 97 8.32 -10.58 24.77
N ASP A 98 8.49 -11.19 23.60
CA ASP A 98 9.78 -11.73 23.15
C ASP A 98 10.82 -10.60 23.05
N THR A 99 11.87 -10.66 23.85
CA THR A 99 12.89 -9.59 23.91
C THR A 99 13.89 -9.61 22.76
N SER A 100 13.96 -10.72 22.00
CA SER A 100 14.86 -10.87 20.87
C SER A 100 14.23 -10.42 19.55
N ALA A 101 12.91 -10.64 19.41
CA ALA A 101 12.12 -10.27 18.24
C ALA A 101 10.71 -9.83 18.69
N PRO A 102 10.57 -8.64 19.30
CA PRO A 102 9.34 -8.24 19.99
C PRO A 102 8.17 -7.92 19.07
N ILE A 103 8.44 -7.57 17.82
CA ILE A 103 7.43 -7.23 16.82
C ILE A 103 7.32 -8.40 15.87
N ASP A 104 6.15 -9.04 15.87
CA ASP A 104 5.83 -10.06 14.87
C ASP A 104 5.53 -9.40 13.52
N GLN A 105 4.57 -8.46 13.51
CA GLN A 105 4.23 -7.66 12.33
C GLN A 105 3.81 -6.25 12.68
N SER A 106 3.94 -5.33 11.73
CA SER A 106 3.36 -4.00 11.84
C SER A 106 2.96 -3.45 10.48
N ALA A 107 1.91 -2.64 10.46
CA ALA A 107 1.44 -1.93 9.29
C ALA A 107 0.92 -0.55 9.68
N PHE A 108 1.11 0.43 8.81
CA PHE A 108 0.82 1.84 9.06
C PHE A 108 0.19 2.47 7.83
N CYS A 109 -0.71 3.42 8.05
CA CYS A 109 -1.33 4.25 7.03
C CYS A 109 -1.32 5.70 7.48
N SER A 110 -0.95 6.60 6.56
CA SER A 110 -1.14 8.04 6.71
C SER A 110 -1.96 8.61 5.58
N ILE A 111 -2.88 9.52 5.92
CA ILE A 111 -3.61 10.32 4.96
C ILE A 111 -3.14 11.76 5.11
N CYS A 112 -2.59 12.32 4.04
CA CYS A 112 -2.14 13.70 3.97
C CYS A 112 -2.91 14.44 2.87
N CYS A 113 -3.61 15.51 3.25
CA CYS A 113 -4.34 16.35 2.31
C CYS A 113 -4.26 17.84 2.71
N PRO A 114 -4.41 18.76 1.74
CA PRO A 114 -4.46 20.19 2.03
C PRO A 114 -5.85 20.60 2.54
N THR A 115 -5.94 21.86 2.99
CA THR A 115 -7.16 22.50 3.53
C THR A 115 -8.37 22.47 2.59
N SER A 116 -8.15 22.31 1.28
CA SER A 116 -9.19 22.25 0.25
C SER A 116 -9.89 20.89 0.12
N PHE A 117 -9.50 19.92 0.95
CA PHE A 117 -10.11 18.60 1.02
C PHE A 117 -10.79 18.39 2.37
N THR A 118 -11.93 17.72 2.33
CA THR A 118 -12.53 17.07 3.49
C THR A 118 -11.99 15.64 3.58
N THR A 119 -11.72 15.19 4.81
CA THR A 119 -11.20 13.84 5.07
C THR A 119 -12.19 13.00 5.84
N THR A 120 -12.00 11.70 5.78
CA THR A 120 -12.76 10.74 6.57
C THR A 120 -12.70 11.02 8.07
N THR A 121 -13.76 10.61 8.76
CA THR A 121 -13.78 10.46 10.23
C THR A 121 -13.06 9.21 10.72
N LYS A 122 -12.58 8.35 9.80
CA LYS A 122 -12.03 7.03 10.12
C LYS A 122 -10.50 7.05 10.04
N TYR A 123 -9.87 6.99 11.20
CA TYR A 123 -8.42 6.92 11.32
C TYR A 123 -8.00 5.46 11.25
N ARG A 124 -7.20 5.12 10.25
CA ARG A 124 -7.06 3.76 9.78
C ARG A 124 -5.77 3.10 10.24
N ALA A 125 -5.91 1.96 10.89
CA ALA A 125 -4.80 1.06 11.15
C ALA A 125 -4.91 -0.18 10.23
N PRO A 126 -3.98 -0.35 9.25
CA PRO A 126 -4.09 -1.41 8.25
C PRO A 126 -3.96 -2.82 8.84
N SER A 127 -4.60 -3.80 8.22
CA SER A 127 -4.51 -5.21 8.63
C SER A 127 -3.07 -5.72 8.66
N VAL A 128 -2.76 -6.51 9.69
CA VAL A 128 -1.58 -7.38 9.75
C VAL A 128 -2.02 -8.84 9.70
N CYS A 129 -1.09 -9.75 9.40
CA CYS A 129 -1.34 -11.20 9.37
C CYS A 129 -0.38 -11.89 10.34
N PRO A 130 -0.62 -11.81 11.67
CA PRO A 130 0.32 -12.28 12.66
C PRO A 130 0.71 -13.75 12.45
N THR A 131 1.89 -14.12 12.91
CA THR A 131 2.41 -15.49 12.80
C THR A 131 2.26 -16.29 14.10
N TYR A 132 1.81 -15.65 15.18
CA TYR A 132 1.61 -16.26 16.48
C TYR A 132 0.19 -16.01 16.98
N ALA A 133 -0.41 -17.01 17.64
CA ALA A 133 -1.81 -16.95 18.03
C ALA A 133 -2.06 -16.08 19.27
N ASN A 134 -1.06 -15.93 20.14
CA ASN A 134 -1.17 -15.22 21.41
C ASN A 134 -0.55 -13.83 21.37
N ASP A 135 -0.43 -13.23 20.19
CA ASP A 135 0.12 -11.88 20.06
C ASP A 135 -0.79 -10.84 20.68
N GLN A 136 -0.20 -9.76 21.19
CA GLN A 136 -0.94 -8.57 21.60
C GLN A 136 -0.98 -7.59 20.43
N LEU A 137 -2.18 -7.24 19.96
CA LEU A 137 -2.35 -6.22 18.95
C LEU A 137 -2.40 -4.85 19.62
N VAL A 138 -1.52 -3.94 19.22
CA VAL A 138 -1.49 -2.54 19.65
C VAL A 138 -1.86 -1.67 18.46
N ALA A 139 -2.94 -0.91 18.60
CA ALA A 139 -3.36 0.10 17.66
C ALA A 139 -2.87 1.47 18.14
N VAL A 140 -2.25 2.22 17.23
CA VAL A 140 -1.80 3.57 17.45
C VAL A 140 -2.48 4.48 16.44
N TYR A 141 -2.97 5.64 16.88
CA TYR A 141 -3.65 6.61 16.03
C TYR A 141 -3.11 8.02 16.30
N GLY A 142 -3.11 8.86 15.27
CA GLY A 142 -2.51 10.18 15.32
C GLY A 142 -3.27 11.23 14.51
N ARG A 143 -3.35 12.45 15.06
CA ARG A 143 -3.84 13.68 14.40
C ARG A 143 -2.78 14.74 14.45
N ALA A 144 -2.49 15.34 13.31
CA ALA A 144 -1.61 16.51 13.25
C ALA A 144 -2.36 17.85 13.28
N ASP A 145 -3.61 17.91 13.77
CA ASP A 145 -4.27 19.21 13.89
C ASP A 145 -3.75 19.97 15.10
N THR A 146 -3.84 21.29 15.07
CA THR A 146 -3.40 22.14 16.18
C THR A 146 -4.56 22.46 17.14
N ALA A 147 -5.77 22.02 16.83
CA ALA A 147 -6.96 22.26 17.64
C ALA A 147 -7.03 21.28 18.82
N ALA A 148 -6.96 21.81 20.04
CA ALA A 148 -7.15 21.03 21.26
C ALA A 148 -8.58 20.46 21.36
N GLY A 149 -8.74 19.41 22.17
CA GLY A 149 -10.03 18.78 22.46
C GLY A 149 -10.43 17.68 21.47
N SER A 150 -9.56 17.35 20.51
CA SER A 150 -9.78 16.26 19.55
C SER A 150 -9.57 14.91 20.20
N ALA A 151 -10.62 14.08 20.25
CA ALA A 151 -10.56 12.70 20.76
C ALA A 151 -11.34 11.73 19.86
N PRO A 152 -10.97 10.45 19.86
CA PRO A 152 -11.82 9.40 19.30
C PRO A 152 -13.19 9.34 19.96
N THR A 153 -14.22 9.33 19.12
CA THR A 153 -15.60 9.05 19.51
C THR A 153 -15.87 7.54 19.60
N ALA A 154 -15.08 6.72 18.91
CA ALA A 154 -15.10 5.27 19.05
C ALA A 154 -13.75 4.64 18.70
N TYR A 155 -13.40 3.56 19.40
CA TYR A 155 -12.29 2.67 19.06
C TYR A 155 -12.80 1.42 18.32
N PRO A 156 -11.93 0.70 17.59
CA PRO A 156 -12.32 -0.56 16.97
C PRO A 156 -12.81 -1.60 17.99
N SER A 157 -13.71 -2.48 17.56
CA SER A 157 -14.35 -3.44 18.46
C SER A 157 -13.34 -4.39 19.13
N GLY A 158 -13.47 -4.55 20.45
CA GLY A 158 -12.61 -5.40 21.27
C GLY A 158 -11.27 -4.77 21.67
N PHE A 159 -10.99 -3.53 21.26
CA PHE A 159 -9.83 -2.78 21.76
C PHE A 159 -10.14 -2.08 23.08
N THR A 160 -9.16 -2.06 23.97
CA THR A 160 -9.16 -1.26 25.20
C THR A 160 -8.29 -0.03 24.99
N GLN A 161 -8.85 1.17 25.16
CA GLN A 161 -8.07 2.42 25.17
C GLN A 161 -7.06 2.40 26.32
N ARG A 162 -5.80 2.70 26.02
CA ARG A 162 -4.70 2.75 27.00
C ARG A 162 -4.18 4.15 27.23
N ALA A 163 -3.96 4.93 26.17
CA ALA A 163 -3.47 6.30 26.26
C ALA A 163 -4.20 7.21 25.27
N LEU A 164 -4.34 8.49 25.65
CA LEU A 164 -4.87 9.54 24.79
C LEU A 164 -4.28 10.90 25.20
N THR A 165 -3.79 11.66 24.24
CA THR A 165 -3.52 13.10 24.39
C THR A 165 -4.59 13.90 23.66
N THR A 166 -4.88 15.13 24.11
CA THR A 166 -5.91 16.01 23.50
C THR A 166 -5.50 17.48 23.45
N GLY A 167 -4.23 17.80 23.70
CA GLY A 167 -3.75 19.18 23.86
C GLY A 167 -3.63 19.97 22.56
N GLY A 168 -3.74 19.33 21.40
CA GLY A 168 -3.53 19.93 20.08
C GLY A 168 -3.49 18.79 19.07
N PRO A 169 -2.31 18.48 18.46
CA PRO A 169 -2.10 17.17 17.86
C PRO A 169 -2.57 16.11 18.85
N CYS A 170 -2.99 14.94 18.40
CA CYS A 170 -3.40 13.92 19.35
C CYS A 170 -2.85 12.56 19.00
N VAL A 171 -2.58 11.78 20.04
CA VAL A 171 -2.09 10.43 19.98
C VAL A 171 -3.04 9.57 20.79
N ALA A 172 -3.47 8.44 20.23
CA ALA A 172 -4.22 7.43 20.95
C ALA A 172 -3.51 6.08 20.83
N ILE A 173 -3.46 5.34 21.93
CA ILE A 173 -3.00 3.96 21.97
C ILE A 173 -4.15 3.11 22.52
N ALA A 174 -4.45 2.02 21.83
CA ALA A 174 -5.38 1.01 22.30
C ALA A 174 -4.79 -0.38 22.04
N ASP A 175 -5.25 -1.38 22.78
CA ASP A 175 -4.74 -2.74 22.59
C ASP A 175 -5.84 -3.81 22.68
N LYS A 176 -5.54 -4.98 22.11
CA LYS A 176 -6.40 -6.17 22.11
C LYS A 176 -5.53 -7.43 22.09
N ALA A 177 -5.82 -8.38 22.96
CA ALA A 177 -5.18 -9.70 22.88
C ALA A 177 -5.74 -10.49 21.68
N LEU A 178 -4.86 -11.14 20.93
CA LEU A 178 -5.25 -12.10 19.91
C LEU A 178 -5.34 -13.49 20.51
N THR A 179 -6.23 -14.29 19.92
CA THR A 179 -6.39 -15.71 20.24
C THR A 179 -6.09 -16.61 19.04
N THR A 180 -5.78 -16.00 17.88
CA THR A 180 -5.53 -16.65 16.60
C THR A 180 -4.57 -15.81 15.77
N ALA A 181 -3.73 -16.45 14.96
CA ALA A 181 -2.86 -15.81 13.97
C ALA A 181 -3.59 -15.45 12.65
N ALA A 182 -4.88 -15.11 12.76
CA ALA A 182 -5.70 -14.73 11.62
C ALA A 182 -5.38 -13.28 11.18
N ALA A 183 -5.67 -12.95 9.93
CA ALA A 183 -5.62 -11.57 9.47
C ALA A 183 -6.49 -10.70 10.40
N THR A 184 -5.94 -9.60 10.89
CA THR A 184 -6.63 -8.78 11.90
C THR A 184 -7.78 -7.98 11.32
N GLY A 185 -7.84 -7.85 9.99
CA GLY A 185 -8.67 -6.87 9.31
C GLY A 185 -8.16 -5.45 9.57
N THR A 186 -8.72 -4.50 8.81
CA THR A 186 -8.50 -3.07 9.02
C THR A 186 -9.19 -2.61 10.31
N GLN A 187 -8.51 -1.83 11.12
CA GLN A 187 -8.99 -1.35 12.42
C GLN A 187 -9.13 0.17 12.39
N ASP A 188 -10.36 0.65 12.22
CA ASP A 188 -10.67 2.08 12.12
C ASP A 188 -11.12 2.66 13.48
N ALA A 189 -10.42 3.69 13.96
CA ALA A 189 -10.93 4.56 15.02
C ALA A 189 -11.82 5.65 14.41
N THR A 190 -12.91 6.03 15.08
CA THR A 190 -13.82 7.09 14.62
C THR A 190 -13.56 8.37 15.38
N TRP A 191 -13.27 9.45 14.67
CA TRP A 191 -13.02 10.79 15.21
C TRP A 191 -14.07 11.75 14.68
N THR A 192 -14.27 12.86 15.40
CA THR A 192 -15.12 13.95 14.89
C THR A 192 -14.51 14.51 13.61
N ALA A 193 -15.36 14.70 12.59
CA ALA A 193 -14.96 15.27 11.30
C ALA A 193 -14.34 16.65 11.50
N LEU A 194 -13.31 16.92 10.72
CA LEU A 194 -12.65 18.22 10.68
C LEU A 194 -13.14 19.04 9.50
N THR A 195 -13.31 20.34 9.73
CA THR A 195 -13.54 21.33 8.68
C THR A 195 -12.39 22.34 8.69
N GLY A 196 -11.66 22.43 7.57
CA GLY A 196 -10.75 23.56 7.26
C GLY A 196 -9.34 23.52 7.86
N GLY A 197 -8.45 22.64 7.36
CA GLY A 197 -7.04 22.53 7.79
C GLY A 197 -6.26 21.54 6.93
N ALA A 198 -4.93 21.67 6.82
CA ALA A 198 -4.10 20.64 6.21
C ALA A 198 -3.83 19.58 7.28
N TYR A 199 -4.36 18.38 7.09
CA TYR A 199 -4.39 17.36 8.14
C TYR A 199 -3.55 16.15 7.77
N VAL A 200 -2.83 15.64 8.76
CA VAL A 200 -2.30 14.28 8.73
C VAL A 200 -3.19 13.45 9.63
N GLN A 201 -3.76 12.41 9.04
CA GLN A 201 -4.37 11.33 9.77
C GLN A 201 -3.42 10.15 9.77
N PHE A 202 -3.23 9.52 10.91
CA PHE A 202 -2.33 8.40 11.06
C PHE A 202 -3.02 7.27 11.82
N GLY A 203 -2.77 6.04 11.39
CA GLY A 203 -3.05 4.86 12.18
C GLY A 203 -2.11 3.70 11.86
N GLY A 204 -1.91 2.83 12.84
CA GLY A 204 -1.06 1.66 12.69
C GLY A 204 -1.43 0.53 13.62
N LEU A 205 -1.20 -0.69 13.15
CA LEU A 205 -1.29 -1.92 13.94
C LEU A 205 0.09 -2.51 14.14
N ILE A 206 0.34 -2.96 15.36
CA ILE A 206 1.58 -3.60 15.78
C ILE A 206 1.21 -4.89 16.52
N ALA A 207 1.60 -6.05 15.99
CA ALA A 207 1.47 -7.33 16.66
C ALA A 207 2.72 -7.57 17.51
N LEU A 208 2.56 -7.62 18.83
CA LEU A 208 3.63 -7.89 19.77
C LEU A 208 3.74 -9.39 20.00
N LYS A 209 4.94 -9.92 19.80
CA LYS A 209 5.22 -11.34 19.90
C LYS A 209 5.26 -11.77 21.36
N THR A 210 4.47 -12.77 21.73
CA THR A 210 4.54 -13.38 23.06
C THR A 210 5.82 -14.17 23.26
N ALA A 211 6.49 -14.00 24.41
CA ALA A 211 7.72 -14.71 24.73
C ALA A 211 7.49 -16.24 24.81
N GLY A 212 8.31 -16.98 24.05
CA GLY A 212 8.28 -18.43 23.96
C GLY A 212 7.13 -18.99 23.13
N ASP A 213 6.38 -18.16 22.41
CA ASP A 213 5.32 -18.63 21.52
C ASP A 213 5.91 -19.29 20.26
N THR A 214 5.19 -20.30 19.76
CA THR A 214 5.57 -21.04 18.56
C THR A 214 4.83 -20.50 17.33
N PRO A 215 5.52 -20.32 16.18
CA PRO A 215 4.85 -19.86 14.97
C PRO A 215 3.77 -20.86 14.56
N VAL A 216 2.63 -20.33 14.14
CA VAL A 216 1.61 -21.08 13.41
C VAL A 216 1.60 -20.63 11.96
N THR A 217 0.91 -21.38 11.10
CA THR A 217 0.74 -20.95 9.71
C THR A 217 0.00 -19.60 9.69
N PRO A 218 0.63 -18.52 9.18
CA PRO A 218 -0.03 -17.22 9.13
C PRO A 218 -1.22 -17.26 8.17
N ALA A 219 -2.21 -16.41 8.42
CA ALA A 219 -3.25 -16.17 7.42
C ALA A 219 -2.64 -15.70 6.09
N ALA A 220 -3.38 -15.94 5.01
CA ALA A 220 -3.01 -15.42 3.70
C ALA A 220 -2.84 -13.90 3.76
N ALA A 221 -1.79 -13.41 3.11
CA ALA A 221 -1.62 -11.98 2.90
C ALA A 221 -2.78 -11.41 2.07
N ASN A 222 -3.09 -10.15 2.30
CA ASN A 222 -4.06 -9.35 1.55
C ASN A 222 -3.44 -8.02 1.11
N VAL A 223 -4.10 -7.33 0.18
CA VAL A 223 -3.75 -5.94 -0.16
C VAL A 223 -4.30 -5.04 0.94
N VAL A 224 -3.52 -4.06 1.37
CA VAL A 224 -3.89 -3.06 2.38
C VAL A 224 -3.58 -1.65 1.89
N HIS A 225 -4.36 -0.69 2.38
CA HIS A 225 -4.12 0.74 2.16
C HIS A 225 -2.98 1.19 3.10
N GLY A 226 -1.81 1.51 2.52
CA GLY A 226 -0.59 1.93 3.23
C GLY A 226 -0.41 3.44 3.35
N GLY A 227 -1.18 4.23 2.61
CA GLY A 227 -1.23 5.69 2.75
C GLY A 227 -1.89 6.38 1.55
N LEU A 228 -2.23 7.65 1.73
CA LEU A 228 -2.90 8.50 0.76
C LEU A 228 -2.30 9.91 0.77
N VAL A 229 -1.99 10.42 -0.42
CA VAL A 229 -1.70 11.85 -0.63
C VAL A 229 -2.74 12.42 -1.58
N ALA A 230 -3.34 13.53 -1.20
CA ALA A 230 -4.24 14.29 -2.07
C ALA A 230 -3.75 15.73 -2.22
N GLY A 231 -4.12 16.38 -3.32
CA GLY A 231 -3.78 17.78 -3.55
C GLY A 231 -4.51 18.41 -4.73
N ALA A 232 -4.36 19.73 -4.85
CA ALA A 232 -5.06 20.56 -5.82
C ALA A 232 -4.12 21.65 -6.35
N GLN A 233 -4.23 22.00 -7.63
CA GLN A 233 -3.54 23.13 -8.27
C GLN A 233 -4.48 23.85 -9.25
N THR A 234 -4.42 25.18 -9.28
CA THR A 234 -5.30 26.04 -10.11
C THR A 234 -4.78 26.35 -11.50
N SER A 235 -3.50 26.12 -11.75
CA SER A 235 -2.85 26.47 -13.01
C SER A 235 -1.52 25.72 -13.10
N ALA A 236 -1.62 24.41 -13.34
CA ALA A 236 -0.48 23.53 -13.49
C ALA A 236 -0.20 23.27 -14.97
N SER A 237 1.04 23.43 -15.42
CA SER A 237 1.55 22.79 -16.64
C SER A 237 2.21 21.44 -16.35
N ASN A 238 2.55 21.21 -15.08
CA ASN A 238 3.12 19.97 -14.55
C ASN A 238 2.51 19.71 -13.18
N GLN A 239 2.09 18.48 -12.93
CA GLN A 239 1.61 18.05 -11.62
C GLN A 239 2.66 17.16 -10.95
N THR A 240 3.33 17.69 -9.93
CA THR A 240 4.18 16.91 -9.04
C THR A 240 3.33 16.29 -7.94
N ILE A 241 3.47 14.99 -7.71
CA ILE A 241 2.74 14.29 -6.65
C ILE A 241 3.74 13.77 -5.64
N ASP A 242 3.81 14.40 -4.48
CA ASP A 242 4.78 14.06 -3.43
C ASP A 242 4.26 12.94 -2.52
N PHE A 243 4.60 11.70 -2.87
CA PHE A 243 4.30 10.51 -2.08
C PHE A 243 5.21 10.32 -0.90
N SER A 244 6.28 11.10 -0.70
CA SER A 244 7.12 10.95 0.52
C SER A 244 6.27 11.06 1.80
N LYS A 245 5.14 11.76 1.69
CA LYS A 245 4.14 11.94 2.73
C LYS A 245 3.30 10.68 3.07
N ALA A 246 3.29 9.68 2.21
CA ALA A 246 2.62 8.40 2.44
C ALA A 246 3.60 7.26 2.78
N ALA A 247 4.88 7.59 3.02
CA ALA A 247 5.94 6.62 3.35
C ALA A 247 5.99 5.38 2.41
N PRO A 248 6.03 5.58 1.08
CA PRO A 248 6.09 4.49 0.13
C PRO A 248 7.42 3.74 0.28
N ARG A 249 7.39 2.46 -0.07
CA ARG A 249 8.52 1.53 -0.04
C ARG A 249 8.68 0.92 -1.44
N ALA A 250 9.83 0.30 -1.67
CA ALA A 250 9.97 -0.60 -2.81
C ALA A 250 8.87 -1.67 -2.76
N ASP A 251 8.38 -2.06 -3.93
CA ASP A 251 7.29 -3.00 -4.15
C ASP A 251 5.89 -2.51 -3.73
N ASP A 252 5.74 -1.27 -3.27
CA ASP A 252 4.39 -0.70 -3.12
C ASP A 252 3.77 -0.42 -4.51
N LEU A 253 2.47 -0.65 -4.63
CA LEU A 253 1.69 -0.24 -5.80
C LEU A 253 1.12 1.15 -5.56
N ILE A 254 1.54 2.10 -6.39
CA ILE A 254 1.01 3.45 -6.38
C ILE A 254 -0.14 3.53 -7.37
N VAL A 255 -1.28 4.05 -6.93
CA VAL A 255 -2.46 4.31 -7.77
C VAL A 255 -2.80 5.79 -7.69
N ILE A 256 -2.88 6.45 -8.85
CA ILE A 256 -3.03 7.89 -8.95
C ILE A 256 -4.26 8.20 -9.77
N ALA A 257 -5.23 8.89 -9.16
CA ALA A 257 -6.35 9.50 -9.85
C ALA A 257 -6.07 10.99 -10.05
N LEU A 258 -6.28 11.47 -11.28
CA LEU A 258 -6.13 12.86 -11.70
C LEU A 258 -7.46 13.33 -12.31
N ALA A 259 -8.15 14.25 -11.65
CA ALA A 259 -9.26 15.02 -12.21
C ALA A 259 -8.71 16.30 -12.82
N ILE A 260 -9.01 16.56 -14.09
CA ILE A 260 -8.37 17.64 -14.86
C ILE A 260 -9.40 18.42 -15.68
N SER A 261 -9.32 19.75 -15.61
CA SER A 261 -10.20 20.65 -16.36
C SER A 261 -9.77 20.82 -17.82
N GLY A 262 -10.71 21.19 -18.69
CA GLY A 262 -10.38 21.79 -20.00
C GLY A 262 -9.91 20.83 -21.10
N GLY A 263 -10.13 19.52 -20.95
CA GLY A 263 -9.79 18.54 -22.00
C GLY A 263 -8.29 18.37 -22.23
N VAL A 264 -7.48 18.70 -21.24
CA VAL A 264 -6.02 18.62 -21.30
C VAL A 264 -5.54 17.17 -21.25
N THR A 265 -4.57 16.83 -22.11
CA THR A 265 -3.96 15.50 -22.15
C THR A 265 -2.83 15.41 -21.11
N VAL A 266 -2.72 14.24 -20.48
CA VAL A 266 -1.69 13.94 -19.49
C VAL A 266 -0.63 13.01 -20.08
N THR A 267 0.63 13.41 -19.95
CA THR A 267 1.78 12.55 -20.23
C THR A 267 2.34 12.04 -18.90
N PRO A 268 2.17 10.75 -18.57
CA PRO A 268 2.69 10.21 -17.33
C PRO A 268 4.22 10.06 -17.38
N PRO A 269 4.90 10.11 -16.22
CA PRO A 269 6.32 9.79 -16.15
C PRO A 269 6.58 8.30 -16.44
N SER A 270 7.84 7.97 -16.75
CA SER A 270 8.23 6.61 -17.11
C SER A 270 7.83 5.56 -16.06
N GLY A 271 7.29 4.44 -16.54
CA GLY A 271 6.84 3.30 -15.72
C GLY A 271 5.40 3.39 -15.20
N TYR A 272 4.72 4.53 -15.35
CA TYR A 272 3.31 4.62 -15.01
C TYR A 272 2.44 4.12 -16.17
N THR A 273 1.48 3.24 -15.85
CA THR A 273 0.53 2.68 -16.80
C THR A 273 -0.85 3.32 -16.58
N LEU A 274 -1.53 3.70 -17.66
CA LEU A 274 -2.92 4.17 -17.59
C LEU A 274 -3.84 2.95 -17.35
N ALA A 275 -4.47 2.88 -16.17
CA ALA A 275 -5.52 1.90 -15.90
C ALA A 275 -6.81 2.25 -16.66
N LYS A 276 -7.23 3.52 -16.56
CA LYS A 276 -8.48 3.98 -17.18
C LYS A 276 -8.49 5.49 -17.35
N SER A 277 -9.12 5.95 -18.42
CA SER A 277 -9.53 7.35 -18.60
C SER A 277 -11.04 7.38 -18.79
N GLN A 278 -11.75 8.22 -18.04
CA GLN A 278 -13.19 8.44 -18.16
C GLN A 278 -13.55 9.90 -17.95
N GLY A 279 -13.93 10.57 -19.03
CA GLY A 279 -14.21 12.01 -18.99
C GLY A 279 -13.00 12.79 -18.48
N PRO A 280 -13.14 13.61 -17.41
CA PRO A 280 -12.04 14.40 -16.85
C PRO A 280 -11.08 13.60 -15.96
N LEU A 281 -11.37 12.33 -15.68
CA LEU A 281 -10.66 11.50 -14.73
C LEU A 281 -9.69 10.54 -15.42
N ASN A 282 -8.42 10.59 -15.04
CA ASN A 282 -7.38 9.66 -15.48
C ASN A 282 -6.82 8.90 -14.28
N VAL A 283 -6.79 7.57 -14.35
CA VAL A 283 -6.25 6.71 -13.29
C VAL A 283 -5.01 5.98 -13.80
N TYR A 284 -3.88 6.21 -13.15
CA TYR A 284 -2.59 5.58 -13.44
C TYR A 284 -2.16 4.68 -12.30
N TYR A 285 -1.30 3.71 -12.58
CA TYR A 285 -0.66 2.90 -11.55
C TYR A 285 0.79 2.56 -11.90
N LYS A 286 1.58 2.28 -10.86
CA LYS A 286 2.97 1.82 -10.96
C LYS A 286 3.38 1.07 -9.70
N THR A 287 4.04 -0.07 -9.85
CA THR A 287 4.78 -0.71 -8.75
C THR A 287 6.14 -0.02 -8.61
N LEU A 288 6.49 0.43 -7.41
CA LEU A 288 7.74 1.14 -7.17
C LEU A 288 8.93 0.21 -7.13
N GLY A 289 9.97 0.53 -7.88
CA GLY A 289 11.31 0.01 -7.68
C GLY A 289 12.09 0.80 -6.61
N GLY A 290 13.16 0.22 -6.08
CA GLY A 290 14.00 0.86 -5.06
C GLY A 290 14.70 2.16 -5.51
N SER A 291 14.76 2.44 -6.81
CA SER A 291 15.32 3.67 -7.39
C SER A 291 14.27 4.69 -7.83
N ASP A 292 12.98 4.41 -7.64
CA ASP A 292 11.93 5.31 -8.08
C ASP A 292 11.86 6.57 -7.21
N THR A 293 11.59 7.71 -7.87
CA THR A 293 11.33 8.97 -7.16
C THR A 293 10.00 8.89 -6.40
N THR A 294 9.98 9.45 -5.19
CA THR A 294 8.76 9.65 -4.41
C THR A 294 7.96 10.88 -4.86
N ALA A 295 8.43 11.62 -5.87
CA ALA A 295 7.79 12.82 -6.41
C ALA A 295 7.72 12.81 -7.95
N PRO A 296 6.99 11.88 -8.58
CA PRO A 296 6.79 11.87 -10.03
C PRO A 296 6.09 13.13 -10.54
N VAL A 297 6.43 13.52 -11.77
CA VAL A 297 5.90 14.70 -12.44
C VAL A 297 5.08 14.26 -13.65
N PHE A 298 3.80 14.62 -13.68
CA PHE A 298 2.89 14.42 -14.81
C PHE A 298 2.84 15.69 -15.64
N ALA A 299 3.24 15.60 -16.90
CA ALA A 299 3.22 16.75 -17.80
C ALA A 299 1.83 16.92 -18.42
N LEU A 300 1.40 18.17 -18.56
CA LEU A 300 0.08 18.54 -19.07
C LEU A 300 0.24 19.28 -20.40
N SER A 301 -0.62 18.98 -21.37
CA SER A 301 -0.53 19.60 -22.71
C SER A 301 -0.81 21.11 -22.71
N ALA A 302 -1.43 21.63 -21.65
CA ALA A 302 -1.67 23.05 -21.41
C ALA A 302 -1.83 23.29 -19.89
N SER A 303 -1.83 24.56 -19.47
CA SER A 303 -2.13 24.91 -18.08
C SER A 303 -3.58 24.53 -17.73
N ALA A 304 -3.78 23.79 -16.64
CA ALA A 304 -5.08 23.33 -16.20
C ALA A 304 -5.24 23.40 -14.68
N TYR A 305 -6.49 23.36 -14.23
CA TYR A 305 -6.81 23.01 -12.86
C TYR A 305 -6.71 21.49 -12.71
N VAL A 306 -6.07 21.03 -11.65
CA VAL A 306 -5.83 19.61 -11.38
C VAL A 306 -6.09 19.30 -9.92
N ASN A 307 -6.90 18.27 -9.67
CA ASN A 307 -6.97 17.61 -8.37
C ASN A 307 -6.48 16.18 -8.50
N TYR A 308 -5.82 15.71 -7.45
CA TYR A 308 -5.30 14.35 -7.42
C TYR A 308 -5.52 13.67 -6.08
N ALA A 309 -5.66 12.35 -6.14
CA ALA A 309 -5.63 11.45 -5.00
C ALA A 309 -4.74 10.27 -5.36
N ALA A 310 -3.86 9.91 -4.45
CA ALA A 310 -2.71 9.09 -4.75
C ALA A 310 -2.51 8.07 -3.63
N TYR A 311 -2.91 6.83 -3.88
CA TYR A 311 -2.92 5.73 -2.93
C TYR A 311 -1.62 4.94 -3.00
N VAL A 312 -1.10 4.58 -1.82
CA VAL A 312 -0.06 3.58 -1.63
C VAL A 312 -0.76 2.30 -1.21
N LEU A 313 -0.76 1.29 -2.07
CA LEU A 313 -1.25 -0.05 -1.77
C LEU A 313 -0.06 -0.95 -1.45
N ARG A 314 -0.17 -1.68 -0.35
CA ARG A 314 0.88 -2.57 0.15
C ARG A 314 0.31 -3.94 0.41
N ARG A 315 1.17 -4.94 0.43
CA ARG A 315 0.84 -6.28 0.91
C ARG A 315 0.88 -6.33 2.45
N SER A 316 -0.03 -7.08 3.07
CA SER A 316 0.12 -7.49 4.47
C SER A 316 1.04 -8.71 4.63
N GLY A 317 1.77 -8.77 5.75
CA GLY A 317 2.67 -9.89 6.06
C GLY A 317 4.06 -9.79 5.42
N SER A 318 4.85 -10.85 5.62
CA SER A 318 6.31 -10.84 5.43
C SER A 318 6.84 -11.45 4.13
N SER A 319 5.99 -12.07 3.29
CA SER A 319 6.49 -12.71 2.05
C SER A 319 6.70 -11.68 0.93
N THR A 320 7.76 -11.90 0.15
CA THR A 320 8.24 -10.99 -0.91
C THR A 320 7.78 -11.40 -2.31
N THR A 321 7.10 -12.54 -2.46
CA THR A 321 6.83 -13.14 -3.78
C THR A 321 5.55 -12.65 -4.46
N ASN A 322 4.68 -11.95 -3.73
CA ASN A 322 3.43 -11.42 -4.27
C ASN A 322 3.39 -9.93 -3.98
N VAL A 323 3.17 -9.14 -5.01
CA VAL A 323 3.09 -7.68 -4.94
C VAL A 323 1.65 -7.29 -5.28
N PRO A 324 1.08 -6.23 -4.70
CA PRO A 324 -0.21 -5.73 -5.19
C PRO A 324 -0.11 -5.42 -6.68
N GLY A 325 -1.03 -5.97 -7.45
CA GLY A 325 -1.14 -5.76 -8.88
C GLY A 325 -2.53 -5.28 -9.26
N PHE A 326 -2.60 -4.65 -10.41
CA PHE A 326 -3.85 -4.26 -11.04
C PHE A 326 -4.56 -5.51 -11.56
N ASP A 327 -5.85 -5.68 -11.23
CA ASP A 327 -6.68 -6.78 -11.72
C ASP A 327 -7.62 -6.27 -12.83
N ALA A 328 -8.57 -5.41 -12.46
CA ALA A 328 -9.56 -4.88 -13.38
C ALA A 328 -9.89 -3.41 -13.08
N ALA A 329 -10.31 -2.67 -14.11
CA ALA A 329 -10.98 -1.38 -13.91
C ALA A 329 -12.17 -1.23 -14.86
N ASN A 330 -13.19 -0.55 -14.37
CA ASN A 330 -14.32 -0.13 -15.15
C ASN A 330 -14.68 1.31 -14.79
N GLY A 331 -15.51 1.95 -15.58
CA GLY A 331 -15.91 3.32 -15.29
C GLY A 331 -17.08 3.78 -16.12
N ALA A 332 -17.61 4.92 -15.72
CA ALA A 332 -18.78 5.52 -16.32
C ALA A 332 -18.54 7.01 -16.52
N THR A 333 -19.20 7.56 -17.52
CA THR A 333 -19.32 9.00 -17.73
C THR A 333 -20.79 9.37 -17.67
N GLY A 334 -21.08 10.55 -17.16
CA GLY A 334 -22.43 11.10 -17.20
C GLY A 334 -22.42 12.61 -17.06
N THR A 335 -23.56 13.21 -17.43
CA THR A 335 -23.80 14.62 -17.16
C THR A 335 -24.30 14.74 -15.73
N GLN A 336 -23.59 15.49 -14.89
CA GLN A 336 -23.87 15.73 -13.48
C GLN A 336 -23.74 14.52 -12.54
N THR A 337 -24.11 13.31 -12.98
CA THR A 337 -24.01 12.07 -12.18
C THR A 337 -23.24 11.00 -12.94
N ALA A 338 -22.30 10.34 -12.26
CA ALA A 338 -21.68 9.10 -12.75
C ALA A 338 -22.03 7.94 -11.81
N THR A 339 -22.44 6.81 -12.38
CA THR A 339 -22.73 5.57 -11.66
C THR A 339 -21.73 4.49 -12.06
N LEU A 340 -20.90 4.06 -11.11
CA LEU A 340 -19.91 3.03 -11.33
C LEU A 340 -20.58 1.66 -11.48
N PRO A 341 -20.23 0.90 -12.53
CA PRO A 341 -20.66 -0.48 -12.64
C PRO A 341 -20.03 -1.30 -11.51
N ALA A 342 -20.75 -2.32 -11.05
CA ALA A 342 -20.21 -3.28 -10.12
C ALA A 342 -19.10 -4.13 -10.79
N LEU A 343 -18.10 -4.51 -10.01
CA LEU A 343 -17.07 -5.47 -10.36
C LEU A 343 -17.22 -6.71 -9.48
N THR A 344 -16.82 -7.87 -9.97
CA THR A 344 -16.82 -9.10 -9.18
C THR A 344 -15.39 -9.41 -8.77
N PRO A 345 -15.02 -9.29 -7.49
CA PRO A 345 -13.71 -9.68 -7.01
C PRO A 345 -13.40 -11.14 -7.35
N ALA A 346 -12.17 -11.45 -7.79
CA ALA A 346 -11.77 -12.83 -8.06
C ALA A 346 -11.45 -13.61 -6.77
N GLY A 347 -11.25 -12.90 -5.64
CA GLY A 347 -11.09 -13.50 -4.33
C GLY A 347 -11.28 -12.55 -3.16
N ALA A 348 -11.23 -13.10 -1.94
CA ALA A 348 -11.46 -12.37 -0.69
C ALA A 348 -10.29 -11.47 -0.24
N ASN A 349 -9.18 -11.42 -1.01
CA ASN A 349 -7.96 -10.69 -0.65
C ASN A 349 -7.71 -9.46 -1.54
N GLU A 350 -8.77 -9.01 -2.22
CA GLU A 350 -8.72 -7.85 -3.09
C GLU A 350 -9.05 -6.56 -2.36
N LEU A 351 -8.65 -5.46 -2.95
CA LEU A 351 -8.97 -4.10 -2.52
C LEU A 351 -9.59 -3.36 -3.69
N ALA A 352 -10.73 -2.72 -3.47
CA ALA A 352 -11.36 -1.87 -4.47
C ALA A 352 -11.01 -0.40 -4.19
N LEU A 353 -10.63 0.36 -5.21
CA LEU A 353 -10.57 1.83 -5.18
C LEU A 353 -11.68 2.40 -6.08
N TYR A 354 -12.32 3.45 -5.59
CA TYR A 354 -13.38 4.17 -6.29
C TYR A 354 -12.99 5.64 -6.40
N PHE A 355 -13.04 6.16 -7.62
CA PHE A 355 -12.69 7.53 -7.93
C PHE A 355 -13.83 8.18 -8.71
N PHE A 356 -14.16 9.42 -8.35
CA PHE A 356 -15.03 10.27 -9.14
C PHE A 356 -14.37 11.63 -9.32
N GLY A 357 -14.41 12.19 -10.52
CA GLY A 357 -13.90 13.51 -10.80
C GLY A 357 -14.79 14.27 -11.77
N ASP A 358 -14.85 15.59 -11.63
CA ASP A 358 -15.41 16.48 -12.64
C ASP A 358 -14.29 17.21 -13.41
N GLY A 359 -14.65 17.93 -14.48
CA GLY A 359 -13.73 18.74 -15.27
C GLY A 359 -13.96 20.24 -15.10
N ASN A 360 -14.70 20.65 -14.08
CA ASN A 360 -15.11 22.04 -13.92
C ASN A 360 -13.93 22.88 -13.39
N THR A 361 -13.97 24.18 -13.67
CA THR A 361 -13.09 25.20 -13.09
C THR A 361 -13.75 25.96 -11.93
N ALA A 362 -15.04 25.73 -11.68
CA ALA A 362 -15.78 26.21 -10.52
C ALA A 362 -15.92 25.14 -9.43
N ALA A 363 -15.88 25.58 -8.17
CA ALA A 363 -16.10 24.72 -7.02
C ALA A 363 -17.48 24.01 -7.10
N THR A 364 -17.52 22.73 -6.78
CA THR A 364 -18.74 21.92 -6.74
C THR A 364 -18.89 21.27 -5.36
N SER A 365 -20.14 21.02 -4.95
CA SER A 365 -20.43 20.11 -3.83
C SER A 365 -20.86 18.75 -4.38
N TRP A 366 -20.49 17.69 -3.68
CA TRP A 366 -20.85 16.32 -4.05
C TRP A 366 -21.98 15.77 -3.20
N THR A 367 -22.81 14.94 -3.83
CA THR A 367 -23.60 13.93 -3.15
C THR A 367 -23.17 12.56 -3.69
N ALA A 368 -22.59 11.73 -2.82
CA ALA A 368 -22.12 10.40 -3.18
C ALA A 368 -22.90 9.33 -2.43
N SER A 369 -23.23 8.25 -3.15
CA SER A 369 -23.66 6.96 -2.61
C SER A 369 -22.52 5.99 -2.93
N PRO A 370 -21.83 5.43 -1.93
CA PRO A 370 -22.34 5.03 -0.62
C PRO A 370 -22.12 6.13 0.44
N ALA A 371 -22.66 5.93 1.63
CA ALA A 371 -22.54 6.86 2.76
C ALA A 371 -21.06 7.22 3.06
N ALA A 372 -20.84 8.40 3.65
CA ALA A 372 -19.54 9.02 3.91
C ALA A 372 -18.48 8.15 4.64
N SER A 373 -18.87 6.99 5.20
CA SER A 373 -17.98 6.07 5.91
C SER A 373 -16.89 5.43 5.04
N VAL A 374 -17.00 5.48 3.71
CA VAL A 374 -16.07 4.85 2.75
C VAL A 374 -15.17 5.87 2.03
N ILE A 375 -15.52 7.16 2.13
CA ILE A 375 -14.80 8.26 1.45
C ILE A 375 -13.59 8.64 2.28
N ASP A 376 -12.38 8.51 1.72
CA ASP A 376 -11.16 8.98 2.38
C ASP A 376 -10.95 10.47 2.17
N VAL A 377 -11.16 10.95 0.94
CA VAL A 377 -10.98 12.34 0.54
C VAL A 377 -12.08 12.81 -0.41
N SER A 378 -12.55 14.04 -0.18
CA SER A 378 -13.42 14.76 -1.11
C SER A 378 -12.98 16.21 -1.19
N SER A 379 -12.63 16.67 -2.39
CA SER A 379 -12.42 18.10 -2.63
C SER A 379 -13.69 18.74 -3.17
N THR A 380 -13.91 19.99 -2.75
CA THR A 380 -14.87 20.92 -3.35
C THR A 380 -14.17 21.92 -4.26
N PHE A 381 -12.86 21.78 -4.45
CA PHE A 381 -12.04 22.65 -5.27
C PHE A 381 -12.05 22.17 -6.71
N ALA A 382 -12.16 23.07 -7.67
CA ALA A 382 -12.29 22.71 -9.08
C ALA A 382 -10.94 22.28 -9.70
N PRO A 383 -10.89 21.21 -10.53
CA PRO A 383 -11.93 20.20 -10.75
C PRO A 383 -12.12 19.34 -9.52
N SER A 384 -13.34 19.00 -9.13
CA SER A 384 -13.54 18.27 -7.86
C SER A 384 -13.22 16.78 -7.98
N LEU A 385 -12.82 16.16 -6.86
CA LEU A 385 -12.40 14.75 -6.79
C LEU A 385 -12.94 14.08 -5.52
N ILE A 386 -13.47 12.87 -5.65
CA ILE A 386 -13.74 11.95 -4.55
C ILE A 386 -12.85 10.73 -4.73
N ALA A 387 -12.24 10.27 -3.63
CA ALA A 387 -11.64 8.95 -3.57
C ALA A 387 -12.10 8.16 -2.35
N ALA A 388 -12.38 6.88 -2.58
CA ALA A 388 -12.89 5.93 -1.62
C ALA A 388 -12.29 4.55 -1.88
N TRP A 389 -12.42 3.63 -0.92
CA TRP A 389 -11.90 2.28 -1.06
C TRP A 389 -12.66 1.27 -0.19
N ASP A 390 -12.55 -0.02 -0.50
CA ASP A 390 -13.18 -1.10 0.27
C ASP A 390 -12.25 -2.33 0.35
N ASN A 391 -12.22 -3.00 1.51
CA ASN A 391 -11.35 -4.16 1.76
C ASN A 391 -11.83 -5.05 2.93
N PRO A 392 -12.16 -6.32 2.68
CA PRO A 392 -12.35 -6.89 1.35
C PRO A 392 -13.61 -6.28 0.70
N PRO A 393 -13.61 -6.02 -0.61
CA PRO A 393 -14.81 -5.56 -1.28
C PRO A 393 -15.91 -6.63 -1.23
N SER A 394 -17.15 -6.19 -1.10
CA SER A 394 -18.29 -7.08 -1.36
C SER A 394 -18.25 -7.66 -2.78
N SER A 395 -18.84 -8.84 -2.97
CA SER A 395 -18.91 -9.52 -4.26
C SER A 395 -20.37 -9.75 -4.67
N PRO A 396 -20.89 -9.05 -5.69
CA PRO A 396 -20.22 -8.00 -6.45
C PRO A 396 -19.99 -6.71 -5.63
N THR A 397 -19.07 -5.85 -6.07
CA THR A 397 -18.84 -4.53 -5.45
C THR A 397 -20.13 -3.70 -5.49
N PRO A 398 -20.34 -2.78 -4.54
CA PRO A 398 -21.54 -1.97 -4.55
C PRO A 398 -21.53 -1.04 -5.78
N THR A 399 -22.71 -0.84 -6.36
CA THR A 399 -22.92 0.22 -7.36
C THR A 399 -22.84 1.57 -6.65
N LEU A 400 -21.81 2.35 -6.96
CA LEU A 400 -21.60 3.67 -6.36
C LEU A 400 -21.95 4.75 -7.36
N SER A 401 -22.56 5.84 -6.90
CA SER A 401 -22.86 7.00 -7.73
C SER A 401 -22.40 8.27 -7.05
N ALA A 402 -21.88 9.21 -7.83
CA ALA A 402 -21.54 10.54 -7.35
C ALA A 402 -22.18 11.58 -8.27
N THR A 403 -22.80 12.59 -7.64
CA THR A 403 -23.48 13.69 -8.31
C THR A 403 -22.87 15.02 -7.88
N VAL A 404 -22.49 15.86 -8.85
CA VAL A 404 -22.01 17.22 -8.60
C VAL A 404 -23.17 18.22 -8.62
N SER A 405 -23.04 19.32 -7.87
CA SER A 405 -24.08 20.35 -7.78
C SER A 405 -24.33 21.13 -9.08
N ASN A 406 -23.32 21.25 -9.94
CA ASN A 406 -23.39 22.08 -11.13
C ASN A 406 -23.98 21.29 -12.30
N ALA A 407 -25.08 21.79 -12.87
CA ALA A 407 -25.73 21.16 -14.01
C ALA A 407 -24.86 21.30 -15.28
N GLY A 408 -24.81 20.24 -16.08
CA GLY A 408 -24.11 20.24 -17.38
C GLY A 408 -22.64 19.80 -17.33
N ASP A 409 -22.07 19.64 -16.13
CA ASP A 409 -20.69 19.18 -15.99
C ASP A 409 -20.53 17.71 -16.38
N SER A 410 -19.43 17.40 -17.07
CA SER A 410 -19.01 16.03 -17.32
C SER A 410 -18.39 15.46 -16.05
N VAL A 411 -18.98 14.37 -15.54
CA VAL A 411 -18.46 13.61 -14.41
C VAL A 411 -17.94 12.27 -14.91
N GLY A 412 -16.71 11.96 -14.54
CA GLY A 412 -16.09 10.66 -14.74
C GLY A 412 -16.04 9.87 -13.44
N GLY A 413 -16.36 8.59 -13.51
CA GLY A 413 -16.14 7.64 -12.44
C GLY A 413 -15.25 6.49 -12.90
N VAL A 414 -14.31 6.05 -12.05
CA VAL A 414 -13.56 4.81 -12.22
C VAL A 414 -13.61 3.97 -10.94
N VAL A 415 -13.85 2.67 -11.09
CA VAL A 415 -13.61 1.65 -10.07
C VAL A 415 -12.47 0.75 -10.53
N SER A 416 -11.55 0.43 -9.62
CA SER A 416 -10.40 -0.45 -9.89
C SER A 416 -10.27 -1.50 -8.79
N LEU A 417 -10.05 -2.76 -9.17
CA LEU A 417 -9.72 -3.87 -8.28
C LEU A 417 -8.22 -4.14 -8.28
N PHE A 418 -7.69 -4.42 -7.09
CA PHE A 418 -6.30 -4.75 -6.86
C PHE A 418 -6.20 -6.04 -6.07
N ALA A 419 -5.46 -6.99 -6.61
CA ALA A 419 -5.19 -8.28 -5.98
C ALA A 419 -3.71 -8.39 -5.66
N LEU A 420 -3.35 -9.30 -4.75
CA LEU A 420 -1.97 -9.78 -4.73
C LEU A 420 -1.75 -10.62 -5.97
N THR A 421 -1.00 -10.10 -6.94
CA THR A 421 -0.61 -10.92 -8.07
C THR A 421 0.39 -11.95 -7.56
N ARG A 422 0.07 -13.23 -7.76
CA ARG A 422 1.09 -14.25 -7.69
C ARG A 422 2.13 -13.83 -8.72
N ALA A 423 3.39 -13.61 -8.33
CA ALA A 423 4.46 -13.43 -9.33
C ALA A 423 4.21 -14.49 -10.39
N ALA A 424 3.95 -14.06 -11.63
CA ALA A 424 3.64 -14.99 -12.70
C ALA A 424 4.78 -15.99 -12.66
N THR A 425 4.52 -17.21 -12.17
CA THR A 425 5.49 -18.27 -12.29
C THR A 425 5.69 -18.32 -13.79
N PRO A 426 6.88 -17.95 -14.32
CA PRO A 426 7.09 -17.98 -15.76
C PRO A 426 6.58 -19.35 -16.19
N PRO A 427 5.60 -19.41 -17.12
CA PRO A 427 4.83 -20.62 -17.35
C PRO A 427 5.85 -21.73 -17.45
N ALA A 428 5.81 -22.65 -16.48
CA ALA A 428 6.81 -23.70 -16.43
C ALA A 428 6.74 -24.34 -17.80
N SER A 429 7.81 -24.19 -18.60
CA SER A 429 7.85 -24.77 -19.93
C SER A 429 7.85 -26.28 -19.69
N ARG A 430 6.65 -26.83 -19.61
CA ARG A 430 6.46 -28.27 -19.60
C ARG A 430 6.83 -28.68 -21.00
N VAL A 431 8.05 -29.17 -21.16
CA VAL A 431 8.45 -29.90 -22.35
C VAL A 431 7.44 -31.05 -22.47
N GLY A 432 6.46 -30.88 -23.35
CA GLY A 432 5.42 -31.85 -23.61
C GLY A 432 6.04 -33.00 -24.38
N LYS A 433 6.68 -33.94 -23.67
CA LYS A 433 7.32 -35.16 -24.19
C LYS A 433 8.38 -34.92 -25.28
N VAL A 434 9.63 -35.26 -24.97
CA VAL A 434 10.66 -35.42 -26.00
C VAL A 434 10.46 -36.79 -26.65
N TYR A 435 10.20 -36.81 -27.95
CA TYR A 435 10.21 -38.03 -28.75
C TYR A 435 11.54 -38.12 -29.49
N THR A 436 12.36 -39.10 -29.12
CA THR A 436 13.54 -39.50 -29.90
C THR A 436 13.20 -40.75 -30.68
N GLU A 437 13.02 -40.61 -31.99
CA GLU A 437 12.95 -41.76 -32.89
C GLU A 437 14.37 -42.08 -33.37
N VAL A 438 14.91 -43.21 -32.92
CA VAL A 438 16.16 -43.75 -33.44
C VAL A 438 15.82 -44.74 -34.53
N ILE A 439 15.94 -44.33 -35.79
CA ILE A 439 15.83 -45.24 -36.93
C ILE A 439 17.13 -46.04 -36.97
N ALA A 440 17.09 -47.28 -36.46
CA ALA A 440 18.15 -48.24 -36.67
C ALA A 440 17.93 -48.92 -38.03
N ASP A 441 18.71 -48.51 -39.03
CA ASP A 441 18.69 -49.15 -40.33
C ASP A 441 19.43 -50.50 -40.25
N ASN A 442 18.72 -51.59 -40.51
CA ASN A 442 19.27 -52.94 -40.50
C ASN A 442 19.96 -53.22 -41.85
N GLY A 443 21.12 -52.58 -42.03
CA GLY A 443 22.14 -52.98 -42.99
C GLY A 443 21.84 -52.64 -44.45
N ILE A 444 22.62 -51.71 -45.01
CA ILE A 444 23.77 -51.97 -45.90
C ILE A 444 24.45 -50.61 -46.19
N ALA A 445 25.75 -50.54 -45.87
CA ALA A 445 26.74 -49.48 -46.17
C ALA A 445 26.71 -48.16 -45.35
N PRO A 446 27.88 -47.53 -45.07
CA PRO A 446 28.02 -46.46 -44.09
C PRO A 446 28.22 -45.10 -44.77
N ALA A 447 27.18 -44.27 -44.86
CA ALA A 447 27.33 -42.82 -44.98
C ALA A 447 26.01 -42.11 -44.65
N SER A 448 26.08 -41.18 -43.69
CA SER A 448 24.99 -40.32 -43.19
C SER A 448 23.92 -41.01 -42.34
N ARG A 449 24.02 -40.82 -41.01
CA ARG A 449 22.90 -41.02 -40.09
C ARG A 449 22.30 -39.66 -39.81
N VAL A 450 21.11 -39.39 -40.32
CA VAL A 450 20.35 -38.18 -40.00
C VAL A 450 19.42 -38.51 -38.83
N GLY A 451 19.79 -38.06 -37.63
CA GLY A 451 18.88 -38.07 -36.48
C GLY A 451 18.01 -36.83 -36.50
N LYS A 452 16.69 -36.98 -36.62
CA LYS A 452 15.76 -35.85 -36.46
C LYS A 452 15.33 -35.77 -35.00
N LEU A 453 15.60 -34.65 -34.35
CA LEU A 453 15.11 -34.38 -33.00
C LEU A 453 13.87 -33.51 -33.10
N TYR A 454 12.74 -34.00 -32.59
CA TYR A 454 11.51 -33.22 -32.51
C TYR A 454 11.31 -32.73 -31.07
N ALA A 455 11.28 -31.41 -30.89
CA ALA A 455 10.87 -30.80 -29.62
C ALA A 455 9.64 -29.93 -29.88
N GLU A 456 8.50 -30.31 -29.29
CA GLU A 456 7.32 -29.46 -29.26
C GLU A 456 7.38 -28.61 -27.98
N VAL A 457 7.62 -27.30 -28.15
CA VAL A 457 7.56 -26.35 -27.04
C VAL A 457 6.15 -25.78 -27.01
N ILE A 458 5.33 -26.29 -26.09
CA ILE A 458 4.01 -25.71 -25.80
C ILE A 458 4.24 -24.56 -24.82
N ALA A 459 4.27 -23.34 -25.33
CA ALA A 459 4.21 -22.15 -24.49
C ALA A 459 2.75 -21.89 -24.10
N ASP A 460 2.38 -22.32 -22.90
CA ASP A 460 1.05 -22.02 -22.35
C ASP A 460 1.08 -20.63 -21.71
N ASN A 461 0.71 -19.61 -22.48
CA ASN A 461 0.68 -18.22 -22.03
C ASN A 461 -0.66 -17.83 -21.37
N GLY A 462 -1.52 -18.79 -21.00
CA GLY A 462 -2.79 -18.51 -20.33
C GLY A 462 -3.81 -17.75 -21.19
N LEU A 463 -3.60 -17.67 -22.50
CA LEU A 463 -4.56 -17.13 -23.46
C LEU A 463 -5.24 -18.28 -24.22
N ALA A 464 -6.53 -18.11 -24.55
CA ALA A 464 -7.36 -19.13 -25.20
C ALA A 464 -6.66 -19.83 -26.38
N SER A 465 -6.91 -21.14 -26.48
CA SER A 465 -6.17 -22.21 -27.18
C SER A 465 -5.95 -22.10 -28.70
N ALA A 466 -6.10 -20.92 -29.31
CA ALA A 466 -6.10 -20.77 -30.77
C ALA A 466 -4.85 -20.07 -31.37
N ALA A 467 -3.88 -19.62 -30.57
CA ALA A 467 -2.78 -18.81 -31.10
C ALA A 467 -1.38 -19.36 -30.78
N ARG A 468 -0.77 -19.94 -31.83
CA ARG A 468 0.67 -20.05 -32.11
C ARG A 468 1.48 -21.08 -31.31
N ALA A 469 1.43 -22.33 -31.78
CA ALA A 469 2.56 -23.23 -31.62
C ALA A 469 3.70 -22.77 -32.56
N ALA A 470 4.87 -22.44 -32.00
CA ALA A 470 6.09 -22.31 -32.80
C ALA A 470 6.71 -23.70 -32.93
N LYS A 471 6.74 -24.25 -34.16
CA LYS A 471 7.51 -25.47 -34.44
C LYS A 471 8.95 -25.06 -34.69
N VAL A 472 9.84 -25.38 -33.75
CA VAL A 472 11.28 -25.21 -33.93
C VAL A 472 11.82 -26.49 -34.55
N TYR A 473 12.39 -26.39 -35.74
CA TYR A 473 13.07 -27.49 -36.41
C TYR A 473 14.57 -27.40 -36.09
N LEU A 474 15.12 -28.41 -35.41
CA LEU A 474 16.57 -28.62 -35.33
C LEU A 474 16.95 -29.76 -36.27
N GLU A 475 17.69 -29.42 -37.31
CA GLU A 475 18.39 -30.40 -38.14
C GLU A 475 19.85 -30.45 -37.70
N VAL A 476 20.26 -31.57 -37.10
CA VAL A 476 21.66 -31.79 -36.72
C VAL A 476 22.31 -32.63 -37.81
N ILE A 477 23.04 -31.96 -38.70
CA ILE A 477 23.84 -32.63 -39.73
C ILE A 477 25.21 -32.94 -39.14
N THR A 478 25.44 -34.20 -38.80
CA THR A 478 26.80 -34.67 -38.49
C THR A 478 27.37 -35.35 -39.72
N ASP A 479 28.23 -34.65 -40.44
CA ASP A 479 29.16 -35.31 -41.36
C ASP A 479 30.25 -35.97 -40.52
N ILE A 480 30.24 -37.31 -40.50
CA ILE A 480 31.31 -38.11 -39.91
C ILE A 480 32.17 -38.62 -41.08
N PRO A 481 33.35 -38.04 -41.33
CA PRO A 481 34.26 -38.59 -42.32
C PRO A 481 34.77 -39.94 -41.83
N ALA A 482 34.72 -40.95 -42.69
CA ALA A 482 35.27 -42.26 -42.38
C ALA A 482 36.80 -42.24 -42.46
N SER A 483 37.48 -41.77 -41.41
CA SER A 483 38.87 -42.18 -41.08
C SER A 483 39.39 -41.61 -39.75
N THR A 484 39.67 -42.52 -38.80
CA THR A 484 40.56 -42.44 -37.61
C THR A 484 40.38 -41.31 -36.57
N PRO A 485 40.58 -41.60 -35.26
CA PRO A 485 40.06 -40.77 -34.18
C PRO A 485 41.11 -39.77 -33.69
N THR A 486 40.83 -38.47 -33.79
CA THR A 486 41.25 -37.50 -32.78
C THR A 486 40.42 -36.22 -32.92
N THR A 487 39.94 -35.72 -31.77
CA THR A 487 39.19 -34.47 -31.54
C THR A 487 37.75 -34.38 -32.08
N ILE A 488 36.79 -34.54 -31.15
CA ILE A 488 35.37 -34.24 -31.33
C ILE A 488 35.19 -32.71 -31.38
N ALA A 489 34.75 -32.17 -32.52
CA ALA A 489 34.27 -30.79 -32.59
C ALA A 489 32.96 -30.66 -31.80
N GLN A 490 32.86 -29.66 -30.92
CA GLN A 490 31.61 -29.34 -30.24
C GLN A 490 30.58 -28.77 -31.25
N PRO A 491 29.29 -29.13 -31.15
CA PRO A 491 28.28 -28.61 -32.06
C PRO A 491 28.10 -27.10 -31.85
N ILE A 492 28.10 -26.35 -32.96
CA ILE A 492 27.75 -24.93 -32.98
C ILE A 492 26.23 -24.83 -32.95
N LEU A 493 25.69 -24.19 -31.91
CA LEU A 493 24.27 -23.86 -31.81
C LEU A 493 24.03 -22.51 -32.50
N VAL A 494 23.32 -22.51 -33.64
CA VAL A 494 22.80 -21.29 -34.26
C VAL A 494 21.30 -21.21 -33.98
N VAL A 495 20.91 -20.26 -33.14
CA VAL A 495 19.49 -19.93 -32.92
C VAL A 495 19.16 -18.74 -33.79
N CYS A 496 18.37 -18.94 -34.84
CA CYS A 496 17.70 -17.84 -35.53
C CYS A 496 16.31 -17.65 -34.90
N THR A 497 16.04 -16.41 -34.47
CA THR A 497 14.75 -15.97 -33.90
C THR A 497 13.78 -15.49 -34.95
#